data_AF-A0AAE1HHQ2-F1
#
_entry.id   AF-A0AAE1HHQ2-F1
#
_cell.length_a   1.000
_cell.length_b   1.000
_cell.length_c   1.000
_cell.angle_alpha   90.00
_cell.angle_beta   90.00
_cell.angle_gamma   90.00
#
_symmetry.space_group_name_H-M   'P 1'
#
loop_
_entity.id
_entity.type
_entity.pdbx_description
1 polymer ?
#
loop_
_entity_poly.entity_id
_entity_poly.type
_entity_poly.pdbx_seq_one_letter_code
_entity_poly.pdbx_strand_id
1 'polypeptide(L)'
;MDVKHTGDLLCGTCQTGEIYIGTIALNRHYKRRHHQLSVYVCGQLGCRKGYRDLTSMIRHITTVHKVIFEGENQELPDQADNSSSMDASFEEEDVNDNEDDAISAPLGEDDFVDEEEGTMQEKLNRAAVKVLLRLRSKASLTGAAVERFEKGCYEMIKQLCVSIKQSVTVRLNEKGMSDEDAEYVLSEVNSLTDPFKNLKTIDDQLKYYEEHYGLVKPTQKVLDTRIDKRLDPSTNCQVPTQVLETFQYVSLIDTLKFLLKNKKFRDCIFKKQQGRNDNVLRSYADGEHFKNHPYLQRHEGVIQLILFFDELEIANSLGSKTIIHKLAAFFVLNLPSELSSELASIFLVALAHADDLKKKGAMEKVLAPLIHELKKLAVGIDVEFGKEKFCLRPLLVILTADTLAAHDILGFLGPGAKHFCRRCMIPRGLARRTENVEGRQPTDSEDSSHPSLLVAPTAVPYADHGSVPVRNANAIGELRTCEEHQRQVELITARPNLLSEFGVKKSCPLNEAPYFDCTSSSVFDAFHDVLEGVVPLDIKLVIRHFIFVENLFTVKDLNHRIASFSYGIPDSKNNPSANFTADMLTQSGGKLKQTGSQMWCLMRSLPFLIGDYVPEGSPHMKLIITL
;
A
#
# COMPACT_ATOMS: atom_id res chain seq x y z
N MET A 1 -36.71 -35.72 27.07
CA MET A 1 -35.88 -36.07 25.89
C MET A 1 -35.47 -34.74 25.28
N ASP A 2 -34.38 -34.18 25.79
CA ASP A 2 -33.96 -32.82 25.49
C ASP A 2 -33.15 -32.77 24.19
N VAL A 3 -33.49 -31.78 23.37
CA VAL A 3 -32.85 -31.46 22.09
C VAL A 3 -31.48 -30.84 22.40
N LYS A 4 -30.39 -31.54 22.04
CA LYS A 4 -29.02 -30.99 22.12
C LYS A 4 -28.80 -29.94 21.03
N HIS A 5 -28.28 -28.78 21.43
CA HIS A 5 -27.97 -27.67 20.53
C HIS A 5 -26.80 -28.01 19.58
N THR A 6 -26.87 -27.48 18.37
CA THR A 6 -25.83 -27.54 17.33
C THR A 6 -24.63 -26.69 17.73
N GLY A 7 -23.73 -27.22 18.56
CA GLY A 7 -22.54 -26.52 19.07
C GLY A 7 -21.69 -27.33 20.05
N ASP A 8 -22.25 -28.40 20.60
CA ASP A 8 -21.64 -29.26 21.61
C ASP A 8 -20.58 -30.21 21.01
N LEU A 9 -19.30 -30.01 21.35
CA LEU A 9 -18.21 -30.89 20.93
C LEU A 9 -17.71 -31.78 22.08
N LEU A 10 -17.47 -33.06 21.78
CA LEU A 10 -16.91 -34.02 22.74
C LEU A 10 -15.42 -34.31 22.51
N CYS A 11 -14.69 -34.53 23.60
CA CYS A 11 -13.34 -35.09 23.56
C CYS A 11 -13.40 -36.61 23.33
N GLY A 12 -12.70 -37.12 22.31
CA GLY A 12 -12.66 -38.55 21.98
C GLY A 12 -11.73 -39.38 22.87
N THR A 13 -11.01 -38.75 23.80
CA THR A 13 -10.04 -39.40 24.69
C THR A 13 -10.51 -39.41 26.15
N CYS A 14 -11.23 -38.37 26.59
CA CYS A 14 -11.82 -38.34 27.93
C CYS A 14 -13.09 -39.21 28.00
N GLN A 15 -13.18 -40.08 29.02
CA GLN A 15 -14.40 -40.86 29.30
C GLN A 15 -15.42 -40.09 30.15
N THR A 16 -15.19 -38.79 30.40
CA THR A 16 -15.95 -37.98 31.35
C THR A 16 -17.25 -37.38 30.78
N GLY A 17 -17.44 -37.43 29.46
CA GLY A 17 -18.64 -36.89 28.81
C GLY A 17 -18.76 -35.36 28.83
N GLU A 18 -17.66 -34.65 29.12
CA GLU A 18 -17.61 -33.18 29.12
C GLU A 18 -17.86 -32.61 27.73
N ILE A 19 -18.67 -31.54 27.66
CA ILE A 19 -19.06 -30.83 26.45
C ILE A 19 -18.24 -29.55 26.33
N TYR A 20 -17.71 -29.31 25.13
CA TYR A 20 -16.90 -28.14 24.77
C TYR A 20 -17.66 -27.29 23.77
N ILE A 21 -17.84 -26.01 24.09
CA ILE A 21 -18.48 -25.04 23.19
C ILE A 21 -17.40 -24.54 22.23
N GLY A 22 -17.38 -25.12 21.04
CA GLY A 22 -16.50 -24.71 19.94
C GLY A 22 -15.10 -25.33 19.90
N THR A 23 -14.49 -25.23 18.73
CA THR A 23 -13.22 -25.91 18.42
C THR A 23 -12.03 -25.31 19.17
N ILE A 24 -12.08 -24.02 19.54
CA ILE A 24 -11.05 -23.36 20.34
C ILE A 24 -10.98 -23.96 21.74
N ALA A 25 -12.13 -24.09 22.41
CA ALA A 25 -12.21 -24.70 23.75
C ALA A 25 -11.73 -26.16 23.73
N LEU A 26 -12.17 -26.93 22.72
CA LEU A 26 -11.73 -28.31 22.55
C LEU A 26 -10.21 -28.41 22.27
N ASN A 27 -9.67 -27.57 21.38
CA ASN A 27 -8.24 -27.56 21.06
C ASN A 27 -7.39 -27.20 22.29
N ARG A 28 -7.81 -26.21 23.08
CA ARG A 28 -7.15 -25.85 24.35
C ARG A 28 -7.17 -27.02 25.33
N HIS A 29 -8.29 -27.75 25.44
CA HIS A 29 -8.37 -28.94 26.27
C HIS A 29 -7.37 -30.02 25.84
N TYR A 30 -7.31 -30.36 24.54
CA TYR A 30 -6.34 -31.34 24.03
C TYR A 30 -4.88 -30.90 24.28
N LYS A 31 -4.56 -29.63 24.05
CA LYS A 31 -3.22 -29.08 24.32
C LYS A 31 -2.86 -29.11 25.80
N ARG A 32 -3.82 -29.00 26.72
CA ARG A 32 -3.56 -29.02 28.17
C ARG A 32 -3.53 -30.44 28.74
N ARG A 33 -4.48 -31.29 28.37
CA ARG A 33 -4.71 -32.61 29.01
C ARG A 33 -4.19 -33.80 28.21
N HIS A 34 -3.87 -33.62 26.92
CA HIS A 34 -3.53 -34.72 26.00
C HIS A 34 -2.32 -34.40 25.10
N HIS A 35 -1.33 -33.69 25.62
CA HIS A 35 -0.27 -33.03 24.84
C HIS A 35 0.74 -33.94 24.10
N GLN A 36 0.59 -35.27 24.11
CA GLN A 36 1.53 -36.21 23.46
C GLN A 36 0.85 -37.51 22.97
N LEU A 37 -0.39 -37.44 22.48
CA LEU A 37 -1.02 -38.63 21.91
C LEU A 37 -0.39 -39.02 20.57
N SER A 38 -0.11 -40.31 20.37
CA SER A 38 0.34 -40.86 19.09
C SER A 38 -0.77 -40.85 18.03
N VAL A 39 -2.04 -40.88 18.46
CA VAL A 39 -3.23 -40.76 17.62
C VAL A 39 -4.32 -39.98 18.35
N TYR A 40 -4.88 -38.97 17.69
CA TYR A 40 -6.03 -38.18 18.14
C TYR A 40 -7.31 -38.74 17.53
N VAL A 41 -8.32 -39.07 18.35
CA VAL A 41 -9.58 -39.68 17.88
C VAL A 41 -10.72 -38.67 17.98
N CYS A 42 -11.51 -38.56 16.92
CA CYS A 42 -12.72 -37.74 16.92
C CYS A 42 -13.75 -38.31 17.91
N GLY A 43 -14.22 -37.48 18.85
CA GLY A 43 -15.20 -37.84 19.87
C GLY A 43 -16.66 -37.56 19.52
N GLN A 44 -16.94 -37.03 18.32
CA GLN A 44 -18.30 -36.65 17.93
C GLN A 44 -19.17 -37.89 17.67
N LEU A 45 -20.46 -37.79 18.00
CA LEU A 45 -21.44 -38.87 17.86
C LEU A 45 -21.40 -39.49 16.44
N GLY A 46 -21.19 -40.81 16.38
CA GLY A 46 -21.11 -41.56 15.13
C GLY A 46 -19.77 -41.50 14.38
N CYS A 47 -18.75 -40.80 14.91
CA CYS A 47 -17.41 -40.72 14.31
C CYS A 47 -16.34 -41.29 15.24
N ARG A 48 -15.44 -42.13 14.70
CA ARG A 48 -14.29 -42.70 15.44
C ARG A 48 -12.99 -42.64 14.63
N LYS A 49 -12.87 -41.65 13.73
CA LYS A 49 -11.67 -41.48 12.90
C LYS A 49 -10.47 -41.00 13.73
N GLY A 50 -9.30 -41.59 13.47
CA GLY A 50 -8.03 -41.24 14.12
C GLY A 50 -7.12 -40.38 13.21
N TYR A 51 -6.37 -39.47 13.82
CA TYR A 51 -5.47 -38.52 13.15
C TYR A 51 -4.10 -38.51 13.83
N ARG A 52 -3.04 -38.29 13.06
CA ARG A 52 -1.66 -38.21 13.58
C ARG A 52 -1.33 -36.88 14.25
N ASP A 53 -2.08 -35.83 13.90
CA ASP A 53 -1.91 -34.50 14.45
C ASP A 53 -3.25 -33.88 14.86
N LEU A 54 -3.20 -33.06 15.91
CA LEU A 54 -4.38 -32.43 16.50
C LEU A 54 -5.05 -31.45 15.52
N THR A 55 -4.27 -30.72 14.73
CA THR A 55 -4.76 -29.74 13.76
C THR A 55 -5.65 -30.38 12.70
N SER A 56 -5.26 -31.55 12.19
CA SER A 56 -6.04 -32.34 11.24
C SER A 56 -7.32 -32.88 11.84
N MET A 57 -7.30 -33.31 13.11
CA MET A 57 -8.53 -33.72 13.81
C MET A 57 -9.50 -32.54 13.97
N ILE A 58 -9.01 -31.37 14.40
CA ILE A 58 -9.85 -30.17 14.58
C ILE A 58 -10.44 -29.72 13.24
N ARG A 59 -9.64 -29.70 12.16
CA ARG A 59 -10.10 -29.39 10.80
C ARG A 59 -11.16 -30.39 10.30
N HIS A 60 -11.00 -31.67 10.61
CA HIS A 60 -12.04 -32.67 10.32
C HIS A 60 -13.36 -32.35 11.04
N ILE A 61 -13.31 -31.96 12.31
CA ILE A 61 -14.49 -31.58 13.08
C ILE A 61 -15.20 -30.39 12.43
N THR A 62 -14.45 -29.35 12.05
CA THR A 62 -15.03 -28.16 11.41
C THR A 62 -15.66 -28.47 10.04
N THR A 63 -15.04 -29.34 9.25
CA THR A 63 -15.44 -29.60 7.86
C THR A 63 -16.53 -30.67 7.73
N VAL A 64 -16.49 -31.72 8.54
CA VAL A 64 -17.40 -32.88 8.44
C VAL A 64 -18.56 -32.76 9.41
N HIS A 65 -18.34 -32.17 10.58
CA HIS A 65 -19.39 -31.99 11.60
C HIS A 65 -20.03 -30.59 11.58
N LYS A 66 -19.68 -29.74 10.58
CA LYS A 66 -20.28 -28.42 10.26
C LYS A 66 -20.85 -27.67 11.48
N VAL A 67 -19.97 -27.24 12.38
CA VAL A 67 -20.38 -26.38 13.51
C VAL A 67 -20.42 -24.93 13.03
N ILE A 68 -21.62 -24.35 12.98
CA ILE A 68 -21.83 -22.93 12.66
C ILE A 68 -21.78 -22.16 13.99
N PHE A 69 -20.92 -21.15 14.10
CA PHE A 69 -20.94 -20.17 15.19
C PHE A 69 -21.40 -18.83 14.64
N GLU A 70 -22.49 -18.31 15.21
CA GLU A 70 -22.85 -16.91 15.10
C GLU A 70 -22.14 -16.13 16.21
N GLY A 71 -21.23 -15.22 15.84
CA GLY A 71 -20.79 -14.11 16.68
C GLY A 71 -19.63 -14.35 17.66
N GLU A 72 -18.69 -13.40 17.63
CA GLU A 72 -17.74 -12.95 18.67
C GLU A 72 -16.24 -13.24 18.43
N ASN A 73 -15.58 -12.27 17.80
CA ASN A 73 -14.18 -11.92 18.03
C ASN A 73 -14.09 -11.25 19.41
N GLN A 74 -13.59 -11.95 20.42
CA GLN A 74 -13.10 -11.36 21.66
C GLN A 74 -11.67 -11.87 21.92
N GLU A 75 -10.69 -11.00 21.72
CA GLU A 75 -9.32 -11.18 22.18
C GLU A 75 -9.17 -10.66 23.61
N LEU A 76 -8.63 -11.50 24.50
CA LEU A 76 -8.23 -11.16 25.88
C LEU A 76 -7.18 -12.20 26.37
N PRO A 77 -6.30 -11.87 27.33
CA PRO A 77 -4.92 -11.40 27.13
C PRO A 77 -3.88 -12.46 27.49
N ASP A 78 -2.74 -12.48 26.78
CA ASP A 78 -1.60 -13.34 27.11
C ASP A 78 -0.72 -12.72 28.22
N GLN A 79 -0.52 -13.48 29.29
CA GLN A 79 0.51 -13.21 30.30
C GLN A 79 1.83 -13.82 29.81
N ALA A 80 2.82 -12.97 29.56
CA ALA A 80 4.17 -13.35 29.18
C ALA A 80 5.01 -13.72 30.41
N ASP A 81 5.63 -14.90 30.37
CA ASP A 81 6.79 -15.22 31.21
C ASP A 81 8.08 -14.76 30.49
N ASN A 82 8.88 -13.98 31.23
CA ASN A 82 10.13 -13.35 30.82
C ASN A 82 11.26 -14.37 30.53
N SER A 83 11.96 -14.20 29.40
CA SER A 83 13.45 -14.19 29.39
C SER A 83 14.05 -13.62 28.09
N SER A 84 14.90 -12.60 28.27
CA SER A 84 16.03 -12.11 27.44
C SER A 84 15.84 -11.66 25.99
N SER A 85 15.72 -10.33 25.84
CA SER A 85 16.46 -9.39 24.96
C SER A 85 16.76 -9.75 23.48
N MET A 86 16.08 -9.07 22.57
CA MET A 86 16.66 -8.16 21.56
C MET A 86 15.51 -7.37 20.91
N ASP A 87 15.68 -6.05 20.77
CA ASP A 87 14.72 -5.12 20.16
C ASP A 87 14.30 -5.59 18.76
N ALA A 88 13.04 -6.01 18.65
CA ALA A 88 12.31 -6.08 17.40
C ALA A 88 11.05 -5.23 17.59
N SER A 89 10.99 -4.12 16.86
CA SER A 89 9.78 -3.31 16.73
C SER A 89 8.66 -4.19 16.21
N PHE A 90 7.69 -4.46 17.07
CA PHE A 90 6.45 -5.14 16.74
C PHE A 90 5.59 -4.15 15.95
N GLU A 91 5.62 -4.26 14.63
CA GLU A 91 4.63 -3.61 13.76
C GLU A 91 3.38 -4.48 13.82
N GLU A 92 2.34 -3.98 14.50
CA GLU A 92 0.99 -4.55 14.41
C GLU A 92 0.53 -4.42 12.95
N GLU A 93 0.01 -5.51 12.40
CA GLU A 93 -0.43 -5.63 11.01
C GLU A 93 -1.49 -4.58 10.64
N ASP A 94 -1.16 -3.74 9.65
CA ASP A 94 -2.17 -3.02 8.87
C ASP A 94 -2.91 -4.03 7.98
N VAL A 95 -3.92 -4.70 8.54
CA VAL A 95 -5.00 -5.24 7.72
C VAL A 95 -5.79 -4.04 7.23
N ASN A 96 -5.34 -3.48 6.11
CA ASN A 96 -6.07 -2.47 5.38
C ASN A 96 -7.26 -3.17 4.70
N ASP A 97 -8.31 -3.46 5.47
CA ASP A 97 -9.63 -3.84 4.99
C ASP A 97 -10.30 -2.61 4.35
N ASN A 98 -9.65 -2.06 3.32
CA ASN A 98 -10.34 -1.25 2.32
C ASN A 98 -11.21 -2.22 1.52
N GLU A 99 -12.38 -2.57 2.08
CA GLU A 99 -13.52 -2.92 1.25
C GLU A 99 -13.82 -1.70 0.38
N ASP A 100 -13.18 -1.69 -0.79
CA ASP A 100 -13.48 -0.82 -1.91
C ASP A 100 -14.92 -1.09 -2.33
N ASP A 101 -15.84 -0.37 -1.70
CA ASP A 101 -16.91 0.24 -2.47
C ASP A 101 -16.22 1.14 -3.48
N ALA A 102 -15.92 0.58 -4.64
CA ALA A 102 -15.54 1.34 -5.82
C ALA A 102 -16.65 2.38 -6.03
N ILE A 103 -16.44 3.59 -5.50
CA ILE A 103 -17.11 4.78 -5.99
C ILE A 103 -16.76 4.77 -7.46
N SER A 104 -17.78 4.53 -8.28
CA SER A 104 -17.74 4.53 -9.73
C SER A 104 -16.71 5.54 -10.23
N ALA A 105 -15.79 5.09 -11.09
CA ALA A 105 -14.81 5.95 -11.73
C ALA A 105 -15.47 7.29 -12.13
N PRO A 106 -14.88 8.45 -11.82
CA PRO A 106 -15.41 9.74 -12.28
C PRO A 106 -15.32 9.86 -13.81
N LEU A 107 -14.61 8.92 -14.45
CA LEU A 107 -14.74 8.61 -15.87
C LEU A 107 -16.05 7.82 -16.06
N GLY A 108 -17.15 8.58 -16.08
CA GLY A 108 -18.52 8.06 -16.10
C GLY A 108 -18.75 6.84 -17.00
N GLU A 109 -19.75 6.07 -16.59
CA GLU A 109 -20.43 4.99 -17.30
C GLU A 109 -20.96 5.44 -18.67
N ASP A 110 -20.08 5.90 -19.55
CA ASP A 110 -20.37 6.02 -20.96
C ASP A 110 -19.93 4.71 -21.59
N ASP A 111 -20.90 3.81 -21.68
CA ASP A 111 -21.18 3.04 -22.89
C ASP A 111 -20.11 3.20 -23.99
N PHE A 112 -19.07 2.36 -23.95
CA PHE A 112 -18.57 1.75 -25.19
C PHE A 112 -19.66 0.79 -25.69
N VAL A 113 -20.80 1.36 -26.10
CA VAL A 113 -21.64 0.81 -27.14
C VAL A 113 -20.98 1.29 -28.41
N ASP A 114 -19.87 0.65 -28.76
CA ASP A 114 -19.54 0.61 -30.17
C ASP A 114 -20.75 -0.08 -30.83
N GLU A 115 -21.43 0.60 -31.74
CA GLU A 115 -22.34 -0.03 -32.71
C GLU A 115 -21.47 -0.95 -33.58
N GLU A 116 -21.12 -2.10 -33.01
CA GLU A 116 -20.00 -2.87 -33.53
C GLU A 116 -20.54 -3.98 -34.44
N GLU A 117 -20.18 -3.88 -35.72
CA GLU A 117 -20.29 -4.96 -36.68
C GLU A 117 -19.64 -6.24 -36.12
N GLY A 118 -20.25 -7.37 -36.44
CA GLY A 118 -19.79 -8.68 -35.95
C GLY A 118 -20.95 -9.64 -35.71
N THR A 119 -20.62 -10.92 -35.73
CA THR A 119 -21.57 -12.01 -35.48
C THR A 119 -22.12 -11.94 -34.05
N MET A 120 -23.27 -12.58 -33.80
CA MET A 120 -23.82 -12.69 -32.44
C MET A 120 -22.81 -13.29 -31.44
N GLN A 121 -22.00 -14.26 -31.88
CA GLN A 121 -20.99 -14.89 -31.03
C GLN A 121 -19.89 -13.90 -30.62
N GLU A 122 -19.40 -13.06 -31.54
CA GLU A 122 -18.37 -12.08 -31.25
C GLU A 122 -18.85 -11.04 -30.24
N LYS A 123 -20.09 -10.59 -30.37
CA LYS A 123 -20.73 -9.68 -29.40
C LYS A 123 -20.83 -10.32 -28.01
N LEU A 124 -21.23 -11.59 -27.95
CA LEU A 124 -21.31 -12.34 -26.70
C LEU A 124 -19.93 -12.55 -26.05
N ASN A 125 -18.90 -12.88 -26.85
CA ASN A 125 -17.52 -13.00 -26.39
C ASN A 125 -17.02 -11.67 -25.80
N ARG A 126 -17.26 -10.54 -26.48
CA ARG A 126 -16.87 -9.21 -25.97
C ARG A 126 -17.58 -8.86 -24.66
N ALA A 127 -18.86 -9.20 -24.54
CA ALA A 127 -19.60 -9.02 -23.29
C ALA A 127 -19.02 -9.87 -22.14
N ALA A 128 -18.71 -11.15 -22.41
CA ALA A 128 -18.06 -12.04 -21.44
C ALA A 128 -16.70 -11.49 -20.97
N VAL A 129 -15.89 -10.97 -21.87
CA VAL A 129 -14.61 -10.33 -21.54
C VAL A 129 -14.81 -9.09 -20.66
N LYS A 130 -15.74 -8.20 -21.01
CA LYS A 130 -16.03 -7.00 -20.20
C LYS A 130 -16.44 -7.38 -18.78
N VAL A 131 -17.22 -8.43 -18.61
CA VAL A 131 -17.61 -8.95 -17.30
C VAL A 131 -16.40 -9.48 -16.53
N LEU A 132 -15.55 -10.31 -17.15
CA LEU A 132 -14.35 -10.83 -16.48
C LEU A 132 -13.39 -9.71 -16.09
N LEU A 133 -13.17 -8.72 -16.96
CA LEU A 133 -12.32 -7.56 -16.64
C LEU A 133 -12.84 -6.80 -15.41
N ARG A 134 -14.16 -6.56 -15.32
CA ARG A 134 -14.78 -5.90 -14.16
C ARG A 134 -14.69 -6.71 -12.88
N LEU A 135 -14.75 -8.04 -12.97
CA LEU A 135 -14.57 -8.90 -11.80
C LEU A 135 -13.12 -8.89 -11.35
N ARG A 136 -12.18 -8.93 -12.30
CA ARG A 136 -10.73 -8.92 -12.01
C ARG A 136 -10.20 -7.57 -11.55
N SER A 137 -10.87 -6.46 -11.90
CA SER A 137 -10.51 -5.14 -11.39
C SER A 137 -10.84 -4.98 -9.90
N LYS A 138 -11.59 -5.91 -9.29
CA LYS A 138 -11.86 -5.93 -7.85
C LYS A 138 -10.91 -6.88 -7.15
N ALA A 139 -10.08 -6.34 -6.25
CA ALA A 139 -9.05 -7.11 -5.53
C ALA A 139 -9.63 -8.19 -4.58
N SER A 140 -10.89 -8.04 -4.14
CA SER A 140 -11.52 -8.94 -3.16
C SER A 140 -12.00 -10.29 -3.72
N LEU A 141 -12.01 -10.48 -5.04
CA LEU A 141 -12.54 -11.71 -5.65
C LEU A 141 -11.45 -12.76 -5.87
N THR A 142 -11.59 -13.89 -5.18
CA THR A 142 -10.72 -15.07 -5.41
C THR A 142 -10.91 -15.64 -6.82
N GLY A 143 -9.86 -16.24 -7.38
CA GLY A 143 -9.94 -16.91 -8.69
C GLY A 143 -11.06 -17.96 -8.77
N ALA A 144 -11.23 -18.74 -7.70
CA ALA A 144 -12.30 -19.73 -7.61
C ALA A 144 -13.71 -19.11 -7.59
N ALA A 145 -13.87 -17.89 -7.06
CA ALA A 145 -15.14 -17.17 -7.11
C ALA A 145 -15.45 -16.72 -8.55
N VAL A 146 -14.45 -16.20 -9.27
CA VAL A 146 -14.58 -15.80 -10.69
C VAL A 146 -14.96 -16.99 -11.56
N GLU A 147 -14.30 -18.14 -11.39
CA GLU A 147 -14.61 -19.38 -12.14
C GLU A 147 -16.05 -19.88 -11.88
N ARG A 148 -16.52 -19.82 -10.63
CA ARG A 148 -17.91 -20.20 -10.30
C ARG A 148 -18.91 -19.25 -10.95
N PHE A 149 -18.60 -17.95 -10.96
CA PHE A 149 -19.42 -16.94 -11.60
C PHE A 149 -19.51 -17.18 -13.11
N GLU A 150 -18.37 -17.41 -13.78
CA GLU A 150 -18.29 -17.76 -15.20
C GLU A 150 -19.22 -18.94 -15.54
N LYS A 151 -19.11 -20.02 -14.78
CA LYS A 151 -19.92 -21.22 -14.97
C LYS A 151 -21.42 -20.94 -14.79
N GLY A 152 -21.78 -20.14 -13.79
CA GLY A 152 -23.16 -19.72 -13.55
C GLY A 152 -23.73 -18.88 -14.70
N CYS A 153 -22.97 -17.91 -15.19
CA CYS A 153 -23.36 -17.09 -16.34
C CYS A 153 -23.52 -17.92 -17.62
N TYR A 154 -22.60 -18.84 -17.90
CA TYR A 154 -22.70 -19.71 -19.06
C TYR A 154 -23.95 -20.59 -19.01
N GLU A 155 -24.26 -21.21 -17.86
CA GLU A 155 -25.46 -22.04 -17.72
C GLU A 155 -26.73 -21.19 -17.89
N MET A 156 -26.77 -19.97 -17.35
CA MET A 156 -27.90 -19.06 -17.52
C MET A 156 -28.11 -18.68 -19.00
N ILE A 157 -27.05 -18.32 -19.71
CA ILE A 157 -27.10 -17.99 -21.15
C ILE A 157 -27.60 -19.19 -21.95
N LYS A 158 -27.09 -20.39 -21.63
CA LYS A 158 -27.49 -21.64 -22.27
C LYS A 158 -28.98 -21.92 -22.09
N GLN A 159 -29.51 -21.78 -20.87
CA GLN A 159 -30.94 -21.98 -20.59
C GLN A 159 -31.82 -20.94 -21.28
N LEU A 160 -31.35 -19.68 -21.37
CA LEU A 160 -32.05 -18.63 -22.11
C LEU A 160 -32.12 -18.97 -23.61
N CYS A 161 -31.02 -19.41 -24.22
CA CYS A 161 -30.99 -19.82 -25.63
C CYS A 161 -31.96 -20.99 -25.90
N VAL A 162 -31.98 -21.99 -25.01
CA VAL A 162 -32.92 -23.13 -25.11
C VAL A 162 -34.37 -22.64 -25.03
N SER A 163 -34.67 -21.73 -24.09
CA SER A 163 -36.02 -21.19 -23.91
C SER A 163 -36.50 -20.36 -25.10
N ILE A 164 -35.63 -19.52 -25.65
CA ILE A 164 -35.90 -18.74 -26.86
C ILE A 164 -36.14 -19.68 -28.04
N LYS A 165 -35.26 -20.69 -28.23
CA LYS A 165 -35.40 -21.69 -29.28
C LYS A 165 -36.77 -22.35 -29.21
N GLN A 166 -37.15 -22.88 -28.04
CA GLN A 166 -38.43 -23.54 -27.84
C GLN A 166 -39.62 -22.61 -28.11
N SER A 167 -39.59 -21.38 -27.59
CA SER A 167 -40.69 -20.43 -27.76
C SER A 167 -40.88 -20.02 -29.23
N VAL A 168 -39.78 -19.75 -29.94
CA VAL A 168 -39.81 -19.36 -31.35
C VAL A 168 -40.24 -20.51 -32.24
N THR A 169 -39.69 -21.73 -32.06
CA THR A 169 -40.08 -22.91 -32.85
C THR A 169 -41.58 -23.19 -32.72
N VAL A 170 -42.16 -23.12 -31.52
CA VAL A 170 -43.61 -23.32 -31.33
C VAL A 170 -44.43 -22.32 -32.14
N ARG A 171 -44.08 -21.02 -32.10
CA ARG A 171 -44.82 -19.98 -32.82
C ARG A 171 -44.64 -20.04 -34.34
N LEU A 172 -43.47 -20.45 -34.82
CA LEU A 172 -43.23 -20.64 -36.25
C LEU A 172 -44.04 -21.84 -36.78
N ASN A 173 -44.07 -22.95 -36.02
CA ASN A 173 -44.83 -24.14 -36.38
C ASN A 173 -46.35 -23.87 -36.36
N GLU A 174 -46.86 -23.08 -35.40
CA GLU A 174 -48.26 -22.61 -35.39
C GLU A 174 -48.65 -21.80 -36.64
N LYS A 175 -47.68 -21.15 -37.29
CA LYS A 175 -47.88 -20.38 -38.52
C LYS A 175 -47.68 -21.20 -39.80
N GLY A 176 -47.43 -22.51 -39.67
CA GLY A 176 -47.28 -23.42 -40.80
C GLY A 176 -45.92 -23.36 -41.49
N MET A 177 -44.88 -22.83 -40.82
CA MET A 177 -43.51 -22.95 -41.30
C MET A 177 -43.01 -24.40 -41.18
N SER A 178 -42.13 -24.80 -42.09
CA SER A 178 -41.47 -26.11 -42.01
C SER A 178 -40.43 -26.13 -40.90
N ASP A 179 -40.15 -27.31 -40.34
CA ASP A 179 -39.09 -27.47 -39.34
C ASP A 179 -37.71 -27.06 -39.90
N GLU A 180 -37.47 -27.24 -41.20
CA GLU A 180 -36.23 -26.82 -41.88
C GLU A 180 -36.09 -25.30 -41.90
N ASP A 181 -37.17 -24.57 -42.23
CA ASP A 181 -37.16 -23.10 -42.22
C ASP A 181 -37.04 -22.55 -40.79
N ALA A 182 -37.67 -23.21 -39.81
CA ALA A 182 -37.57 -22.83 -38.41
C ALA A 182 -36.14 -23.02 -37.87
N GLU A 183 -35.48 -24.13 -38.22
CA GLU A 183 -34.08 -24.37 -37.86
C GLU A 183 -33.14 -23.39 -38.57
N TYR A 184 -33.45 -22.98 -39.81
CA TYR A 184 -32.72 -21.94 -40.53
C TYR A 184 -32.81 -20.58 -39.83
N VAL A 185 -34.01 -20.16 -39.42
CA VAL A 185 -34.23 -18.91 -38.66
C VAL A 185 -33.47 -18.92 -37.33
N LEU A 186 -33.36 -20.09 -36.69
CA LEU A 186 -32.67 -20.27 -35.41
C LEU A 186 -31.19 -20.63 -35.54
N SER A 187 -30.65 -20.74 -36.75
CA SER A 187 -29.29 -21.23 -37.02
C SER A 187 -28.21 -20.42 -36.31
N GLU A 188 -28.32 -19.08 -36.27
CA GLU A 188 -27.39 -18.24 -35.53
C GLU A 188 -27.43 -18.50 -34.02
N VAL A 189 -28.63 -18.62 -33.43
CA VAL A 189 -28.79 -18.91 -31.98
C VAL A 189 -28.28 -20.31 -31.65
N ASN A 190 -28.53 -21.28 -32.53
CA ASN A 190 -28.05 -22.66 -32.41
C ASN A 190 -26.52 -22.78 -32.51
N SER A 191 -25.89 -21.86 -33.24
CA SER A 191 -24.44 -21.83 -33.42
C SER A 191 -23.69 -21.20 -32.24
N LEU A 192 -24.42 -20.60 -31.28
CA LEU A 192 -23.81 -19.99 -30.10
C LEU A 192 -23.12 -21.04 -29.23
N THR A 193 -21.89 -20.72 -28.84
CA THR A 193 -21.04 -21.54 -27.97
C THR A 193 -20.67 -20.77 -26.71
N ASP A 194 -20.08 -21.48 -25.75
CA ASP A 194 -19.55 -20.92 -24.50
C ASP A 194 -18.70 -19.66 -24.76
N PRO A 195 -19.18 -18.46 -24.36
CA PRO A 195 -18.48 -17.23 -24.64
C PRO A 195 -17.21 -17.06 -23.80
N PHE A 196 -17.02 -17.90 -22.78
CA PHE A 196 -15.82 -17.94 -21.95
C PHE A 196 -14.83 -19.02 -22.38
N LYS A 197 -15.10 -19.76 -23.48
CA LYS A 197 -14.28 -20.90 -23.91
C LYS A 197 -12.78 -20.61 -23.96
N ASN A 198 -12.40 -19.42 -24.43
CA ASN A 198 -11.01 -18.98 -24.59
C ASN A 198 -10.55 -18.04 -23.46
N LEU A 199 -11.23 -18.05 -22.32
CA LEU A 199 -10.99 -17.15 -21.19
C LEU A 199 -10.96 -17.89 -19.84
N LYS A 200 -10.82 -19.22 -19.86
CA LYS A 200 -10.95 -20.05 -18.65
C LYS A 200 -9.77 -19.90 -17.70
N THR A 201 -8.57 -19.81 -18.25
CA THR A 201 -7.36 -19.63 -17.45
C THR A 201 -6.94 -18.17 -17.41
N ILE A 202 -6.18 -17.79 -16.38
CA ILE A 202 -5.57 -16.46 -16.29
C ILE A 202 -4.66 -16.22 -17.51
N ASP A 203 -3.92 -17.21 -17.95
CA ASP A 203 -3.03 -17.09 -19.11
C ASP A 203 -3.81 -16.82 -20.40
N ASP A 204 -4.94 -17.52 -20.61
CA ASP A 204 -5.82 -17.28 -21.76
C ASP A 204 -6.41 -15.86 -21.72
N GLN A 205 -6.86 -15.42 -20.54
CA GLN A 205 -7.36 -14.06 -20.33
C GLN A 205 -6.30 -13.01 -20.65
N LEU A 206 -5.09 -13.15 -20.09
CA LEU A 206 -3.98 -12.22 -20.32
C LEU A 206 -3.55 -12.18 -21.79
N LYS A 207 -3.56 -13.33 -22.48
CA LYS A 207 -3.30 -13.41 -23.92
C LYS A 207 -4.39 -12.68 -24.72
N TYR A 208 -5.66 -12.91 -24.38
CA TYR A 208 -6.76 -12.20 -25.03
C TYR A 208 -6.64 -10.68 -24.82
N TYR A 209 -6.31 -10.24 -23.60
CA TYR A 209 -6.17 -8.81 -23.28
C TYR A 209 -5.00 -8.15 -23.99
N GLU A 210 -3.89 -8.86 -24.17
CA GLU A 210 -2.77 -8.41 -24.98
C GLU A 210 -3.19 -8.23 -26.44
N GLU A 211 -3.81 -9.24 -27.04
CA GLU A 211 -4.20 -9.24 -28.45
C GLU A 211 -5.27 -8.18 -28.79
N HIS A 212 -6.25 -7.98 -27.90
CA HIS A 212 -7.44 -7.16 -28.21
C HIS A 212 -7.44 -5.79 -27.56
N TYR A 213 -6.85 -5.63 -26.38
CA TYR A 213 -6.82 -4.35 -25.66
C TYR A 213 -5.42 -3.73 -25.63
N GLY A 214 -4.37 -4.51 -25.85
CA GLY A 214 -2.98 -4.06 -25.77
C GLY A 214 -2.48 -3.97 -24.33
N LEU A 215 -2.83 -4.95 -23.50
CA LEU A 215 -2.29 -5.11 -22.14
C LEU A 215 -0.75 -5.07 -22.17
N VAL A 216 -0.17 -4.19 -21.36
CA VAL A 216 1.28 -4.08 -21.20
C VAL A 216 1.76 -5.16 -20.25
N LYS A 217 2.43 -6.19 -20.77
CA LYS A 217 2.94 -7.31 -19.98
C LYS A 217 4.25 -6.96 -19.27
N PRO A 218 4.47 -7.46 -18.04
CA PRO A 218 5.78 -7.39 -17.42
C PRO A 218 6.80 -8.22 -18.21
N THR A 219 8.03 -7.72 -18.28
CA THR A 219 9.17 -8.38 -18.90
C THR A 219 10.14 -8.83 -17.81
N GLN A 220 10.51 -10.11 -17.84
CA GLN A 220 11.52 -10.65 -16.93
C GLN A 220 12.91 -10.20 -17.36
N LYS A 221 13.69 -9.68 -16.41
CA LYS A 221 15.07 -9.21 -16.63
C LYS A 221 15.99 -9.86 -15.60
N VAL A 222 17.23 -10.12 -16.00
CA VAL A 222 18.23 -10.80 -15.16
C VAL A 222 18.99 -9.77 -14.32
N LEU A 223 19.10 -10.03 -13.01
CA LEU A 223 19.94 -9.28 -12.08
C LEU A 223 21.32 -9.90 -11.97
N ASP A 224 21.37 -11.17 -11.60
CA ASP A 224 22.58 -11.92 -11.33
C ASP A 224 22.27 -13.43 -11.34
N THR A 225 23.21 -14.24 -10.86
CA THR A 225 23.03 -15.67 -10.64
C THR A 225 23.42 -16.05 -9.22
N ARG A 226 22.73 -17.04 -8.66
CA ARG A 226 23.10 -17.70 -7.40
C ARG A 226 23.20 -19.20 -7.58
N ILE A 227 23.83 -19.87 -6.61
CA ILE A 227 23.91 -21.32 -6.57
C ILE A 227 22.95 -21.82 -5.48
N ASP A 228 21.91 -22.51 -5.89
CA ASP A 228 20.97 -23.18 -4.99
C ASP A 228 21.30 -24.68 -4.93
N LYS A 229 21.02 -25.31 -3.79
CA LYS A 229 21.04 -26.78 -3.69
C LYS A 229 19.66 -27.30 -4.08
N ARG A 230 19.54 -27.92 -5.25
CA ARG A 230 18.29 -28.53 -5.72
C ARG A 230 18.38 -30.03 -5.67
N LEU A 231 17.26 -30.68 -5.36
CA LEU A 231 17.18 -32.14 -5.40
C LEU A 231 17.15 -32.58 -6.86
N ASP A 232 18.11 -33.41 -7.27
CA ASP A 232 18.05 -34.10 -8.54
C ASP A 232 17.11 -35.32 -8.41
N PRO A 233 15.97 -35.34 -9.13
CA PRO A 233 15.01 -36.44 -9.03
C PRO A 233 15.58 -37.80 -9.43
N SER A 234 16.64 -37.83 -10.25
CA SER A 234 17.23 -39.06 -10.76
C SER A 234 18.22 -39.70 -9.79
N THR A 235 18.99 -38.89 -9.06
CA THR A 235 20.01 -39.35 -8.10
C THR A 235 19.56 -39.23 -6.64
N ASN A 236 18.45 -38.54 -6.39
CA ASN A 236 17.94 -38.18 -5.06
C ASN A 236 18.97 -37.46 -4.17
N CYS A 237 19.96 -36.82 -4.80
CA CYS A 237 21.03 -36.07 -4.17
C CYS A 237 20.79 -34.57 -4.35
N GLN A 238 21.25 -33.77 -3.39
CA GLN A 238 21.29 -32.31 -3.57
C GLN A 238 22.46 -31.93 -4.45
N VAL A 239 22.17 -31.35 -5.61
CA VAL A 239 23.16 -30.86 -6.56
C VAL A 239 23.20 -29.32 -6.55
N PRO A 240 24.40 -28.71 -6.54
CA PRO A 240 24.53 -27.27 -6.72
C PRO A 240 24.08 -26.91 -8.13
N THR A 241 23.04 -26.09 -8.23
CA THR A 241 22.43 -25.66 -9.49
C THR A 241 22.50 -24.14 -9.56
N GLN A 242 23.00 -23.62 -10.69
CA GLN A 242 22.98 -22.18 -10.95
C GLN A 242 21.55 -21.75 -11.28
N VAL A 243 21.06 -20.74 -10.58
CA VAL A 243 19.72 -20.18 -10.71
C VAL A 243 19.85 -18.71 -11.07
N LEU A 244 19.04 -18.26 -12.01
CA LEU A 244 18.95 -16.85 -12.38
C LEU A 244 18.16 -16.09 -11.32
N GLU A 245 18.72 -14.96 -10.90
CA GLU A 245 18.02 -13.96 -10.09
C GLU A 245 17.45 -12.93 -11.04
N THR A 246 16.17 -12.66 -10.92
CA THR A 246 15.43 -11.90 -11.92
C THR A 246 14.44 -10.97 -11.28
N PHE A 247 14.10 -9.90 -11.99
CA PHE A 247 13.06 -8.96 -11.63
C PHE A 247 12.09 -8.80 -12.80
N GLN A 248 10.89 -8.31 -12.51
CA GLN A 248 9.87 -8.00 -13.50
C GLN A 248 9.86 -6.49 -13.75
N TYR A 249 9.82 -6.08 -15.01
CA TYR A 249 9.76 -4.69 -15.43
C TYR A 249 8.60 -4.46 -16.38
N VAL A 250 7.77 -3.45 -16.10
CA VAL A 250 6.68 -3.00 -16.95
C VAL A 250 7.12 -1.71 -17.65
N SER A 251 7.07 -1.67 -18.98
CA SER A 251 7.51 -0.49 -19.74
C SER A 251 6.63 0.72 -19.42
N LEU A 252 7.27 1.79 -18.96
CA LEU A 252 6.60 3.05 -18.69
C LEU A 252 6.12 3.69 -19.99
N ILE A 253 6.92 3.65 -21.05
CA ILE A 253 6.53 4.17 -22.37
C ILE A 253 5.28 3.47 -22.88
N ASP A 254 5.23 2.14 -22.84
CA ASP A 254 4.09 1.38 -23.35
C ASP A 254 2.86 1.57 -22.46
N THR A 255 3.05 1.65 -21.14
CA THR A 255 1.97 1.98 -20.19
C THR A 255 1.36 3.34 -20.50
N LEU A 256 2.18 4.38 -20.68
CA LEU A 256 1.69 5.71 -21.00
C LEU A 256 0.99 5.75 -22.37
N LYS A 257 1.55 5.07 -23.39
CA LYS A 257 0.88 4.95 -24.71
C LYS A 257 -0.47 4.25 -24.60
N PHE A 258 -0.57 3.19 -23.78
CA PHE A 258 -1.81 2.49 -23.54
C PHE A 258 -2.86 3.39 -22.87
N LEU A 259 -2.48 4.09 -21.79
CA LEU A 259 -3.38 5.00 -21.09
C LEU A 259 -3.86 6.16 -21.98
N LEU A 260 -2.95 6.70 -22.80
CA LEU A 260 -3.26 7.75 -23.77
C LEU A 260 -4.16 7.27 -24.92
N LYS A 261 -4.48 5.98 -25.08
CA LYS A 261 -5.56 5.56 -25.99
C LYS A 261 -6.91 6.11 -25.55
N ASN A 262 -7.13 6.30 -24.25
CA ASN A 262 -8.35 6.86 -23.71
C ASN A 262 -8.40 8.39 -23.92
N LYS A 263 -9.38 8.87 -24.69
CA LYS A 263 -9.53 10.30 -24.98
C LYS A 263 -9.75 11.14 -23.72
N LYS A 264 -10.59 10.69 -22.77
CA LYS A 264 -10.82 11.41 -21.50
C LYS A 264 -9.50 11.58 -20.74
N PHE A 265 -8.65 10.56 -20.76
CA PHE A 265 -7.33 10.59 -20.14
C PHE A 265 -6.38 11.58 -20.84
N ARG A 266 -6.34 11.58 -22.18
CA ARG A 266 -5.59 12.59 -22.96
C ARG A 266 -6.05 14.01 -22.65
N ASP A 267 -7.36 14.23 -22.68
CA ASP A 267 -7.97 15.53 -22.40
C ASP A 267 -7.57 16.02 -21.00
N CYS A 268 -7.50 15.12 -20.02
CA CYS A 268 -7.11 15.45 -18.64
C CYS A 268 -5.62 15.82 -18.51
N ILE A 269 -4.73 15.08 -19.18
CA ILE A 269 -3.27 15.33 -19.14
C ILE A 269 -2.87 16.58 -19.92
N PHE A 270 -3.42 16.75 -21.12
CA PHE A 270 -3.06 17.87 -22.01
C PHE A 270 -3.84 19.14 -21.73
N LYS A 271 -4.85 19.10 -20.85
CA LYS A 271 -5.43 20.31 -20.27
C LYS A 271 -4.35 21.03 -19.47
N LYS A 272 -4.23 22.35 -19.69
CA LYS A 272 -3.19 23.18 -19.09
C LYS A 272 -3.26 23.08 -17.56
N GLN A 273 -2.30 22.37 -16.98
CA GLN A 273 -2.04 22.34 -15.54
C GLN A 273 -1.55 23.73 -15.15
N GLN A 274 -2.40 24.52 -14.49
CA GLN A 274 -2.01 25.82 -13.95
C GLN A 274 -2.01 25.73 -12.44
N GLY A 275 -0.85 25.98 -11.83
CA GLY A 275 -0.77 26.19 -10.39
C GLY A 275 -1.68 27.36 -9.99
N ARG A 276 -2.44 27.20 -8.93
CA ARG A 276 -3.29 28.27 -8.40
C ARG A 276 -2.42 29.22 -7.56
N ASN A 277 -2.65 30.52 -7.73
CA ASN A 277 -1.95 31.56 -6.96
C ASN A 277 -2.79 32.01 -5.76
N ASP A 278 -3.32 31.07 -5.00
CA ASP A 278 -4.10 31.33 -3.78
C ASP A 278 -3.36 30.93 -2.49
N ASN A 279 -2.04 30.73 -2.57
CA ASN A 279 -1.16 30.31 -1.47
C ASN A 279 -1.53 28.96 -0.84
N VAL A 280 -2.30 28.12 -1.54
CA VAL A 280 -2.64 26.77 -1.08
C VAL A 280 -2.02 25.74 -2.02
N LEU A 281 -1.14 24.91 -1.48
CA LEU A 281 -0.54 23.78 -2.19
C LEU A 281 -1.55 22.63 -2.29
N ARG A 282 -1.99 22.29 -3.50
CA ARG A 282 -2.91 21.15 -3.75
C ARG A 282 -2.29 20.08 -4.62
N SER A 283 -1.33 20.48 -5.44
CA SER A 283 -0.66 19.62 -6.41
C SER A 283 0.81 20.03 -6.51
N TYR A 284 1.60 19.18 -7.15
CA TYR A 284 2.98 19.50 -7.50
C TYR A 284 3.08 20.81 -8.32
N ALA A 285 2.08 21.10 -9.15
CA ALA A 285 2.04 22.31 -9.98
C ALA A 285 1.92 23.63 -9.20
N ASP A 286 1.47 23.58 -7.93
CA ASP A 286 1.37 24.76 -7.07
C ASP A 286 2.72 25.12 -6.41
N GLY A 287 3.65 24.16 -6.36
CA GLY A 287 4.94 24.27 -5.68
C GLY A 287 5.98 25.10 -6.43
N GLU A 288 6.91 25.66 -5.67
CA GLU A 288 8.00 26.51 -6.20
C GLU A 288 8.92 25.75 -7.17
N HIS A 289 9.12 24.45 -6.93
CA HIS A 289 9.92 23.61 -7.81
C HIS A 289 9.31 23.54 -9.21
N PHE A 290 7.99 23.35 -9.35
CA PHE A 290 7.31 23.34 -10.65
C PHE A 290 7.43 24.69 -11.37
N LYS A 291 7.18 25.79 -10.65
CA LYS A 291 7.23 27.16 -11.18
C LYS A 291 8.60 27.53 -11.73
N ASN A 292 9.67 27.04 -11.11
CA ASN A 292 11.05 27.33 -11.51
C ASN A 292 11.70 26.25 -12.38
N HIS A 293 11.06 25.10 -12.60
CA HIS A 293 11.69 23.98 -13.30
C HIS A 293 11.85 24.27 -14.81
N PRO A 294 13.08 24.35 -15.35
CA PRO A 294 13.32 24.86 -16.71
C PRO A 294 12.66 24.01 -17.80
N TYR A 295 12.58 22.69 -17.61
CA TYR A 295 11.90 21.80 -18.57
C TYR A 295 10.38 21.97 -18.55
N LEU A 296 9.78 22.17 -17.38
CA LEU A 296 8.32 22.31 -17.24
C LEU A 296 7.85 23.69 -17.73
N GLN A 297 8.68 24.71 -17.57
CA GLN A 297 8.41 26.05 -18.11
C GLN A 297 8.58 26.11 -19.64
N ARG A 298 9.40 25.23 -20.24
CA ARG A 298 9.63 25.19 -21.69
C ARG A 298 8.59 24.36 -22.45
N HIS A 299 8.00 23.36 -21.80
CA HIS A 299 7.16 22.38 -22.45
C HIS A 299 5.79 22.28 -21.78
N GLU A 300 4.73 22.50 -22.55
CA GLU A 300 3.35 22.29 -22.09
C GLU A 300 2.98 20.80 -22.15
N GLY A 301 1.99 20.38 -21.34
CA GLY A 301 1.47 19.00 -21.35
C GLY A 301 2.45 17.96 -20.82
N VAL A 302 3.43 18.35 -19.99
CA VAL A 302 4.38 17.43 -19.37
C VAL A 302 3.70 16.64 -18.25
N ILE A 303 3.71 15.31 -18.38
CA ILE A 303 3.27 14.39 -17.32
C ILE A 303 4.35 14.39 -16.23
N GLN A 304 3.99 14.82 -15.02
CA GLN A 304 4.93 14.86 -13.90
C GLN A 304 4.87 13.53 -13.16
N LEU A 305 5.87 12.68 -13.31
CA LEU A 305 5.91 11.35 -12.72
C LEU A 305 6.47 11.45 -11.30
N ILE A 306 5.77 10.84 -10.34
CA ILE A 306 6.26 10.64 -8.98
C ILE A 306 6.56 9.16 -8.80
N LEU A 307 7.82 8.81 -8.58
CA LEU A 307 8.24 7.44 -8.32
C LEU A 307 8.04 7.14 -6.83
N PHE A 308 7.23 6.13 -6.53
CA PHE A 308 7.09 5.57 -5.18
C PHE A 308 7.87 4.26 -5.10
N PHE A 309 8.64 4.08 -4.03
CA PHE A 309 9.39 2.85 -3.76
C PHE A 309 9.01 2.31 -2.38
N ASP A 310 8.62 1.04 -2.34
CA ASP A 310 8.16 0.37 -1.13
C ASP A 310 8.58 -1.10 -1.12
N GLU A 311 8.74 -1.67 0.07
CA GLU A 311 9.04 -3.08 0.27
C GLU A 311 7.89 -3.78 1.00
N LEU A 312 7.13 -4.59 0.28
CA LEU A 312 5.92 -5.26 0.77
C LEU A 312 6.16 -6.76 1.04
N GLU A 313 5.50 -7.31 2.06
CA GLU A 313 5.50 -8.75 2.35
C GLU A 313 4.21 -9.42 1.88
N ILE A 314 4.33 -10.44 1.02
CA ILE A 314 3.15 -11.11 0.39
C ILE A 314 2.66 -12.31 1.21
N ALA A 315 3.46 -12.81 2.15
CA ALA A 315 3.11 -14.01 2.91
C ALA A 315 2.36 -13.67 4.21
N ASN A 316 1.38 -14.51 4.56
CA ASN A 316 0.64 -14.39 5.81
C ASN A 316 1.61 -14.41 7.00
N SER A 317 1.55 -13.35 7.79
CA SER A 317 2.36 -13.00 8.97
C SER A 317 2.28 -13.97 10.16
N LEU A 318 1.37 -14.95 10.12
CA LEU A 318 1.13 -15.90 11.22
C LEU A 318 1.89 -17.24 11.09
N GLY A 319 2.80 -17.41 10.12
CA GLY A 319 3.54 -18.65 9.87
C GLY A 319 5.04 -18.59 10.19
N SER A 320 5.68 -19.74 10.45
CA SER A 320 7.15 -19.84 10.69
C SER A 320 8.06 -19.53 9.49
N LYS A 321 7.49 -18.92 8.44
CA LYS A 321 8.13 -18.49 7.19
C LYS A 321 7.94 -16.99 6.93
N THR A 322 7.55 -16.24 7.96
CA THR A 322 7.56 -14.79 7.99
C THR A 322 8.93 -14.27 7.55
N ILE A 323 8.96 -13.21 6.74
CA ILE A 323 10.14 -12.49 6.20
C ILE A 323 10.77 -13.12 4.94
N ILE A 324 10.37 -14.31 4.49
CA ILE A 324 11.06 -14.99 3.35
C ILE A 324 10.66 -14.42 1.98
N HIS A 325 9.49 -13.78 1.85
CA HIS A 325 8.91 -13.39 0.55
C HIS A 325 8.63 -11.89 0.45
N LYS A 326 9.62 -11.07 0.80
CA LYS A 326 9.54 -9.61 0.69
C LYS A 326 9.84 -9.16 -0.74
N LEU A 327 8.93 -8.40 -1.34
CA LEU A 327 9.10 -7.78 -2.65
C LEU A 327 9.38 -6.29 -2.51
N ALA A 328 10.31 -5.81 -3.32
CA ALA A 328 10.55 -4.42 -3.58
C ALA A 328 9.74 -3.99 -4.80
N ALA A 329 8.88 -2.99 -4.65
CA ALA A 329 7.97 -2.51 -5.68
C ALA A 329 8.19 -1.04 -5.99
N PHE A 330 8.17 -0.73 -7.29
CA PHE A 330 8.33 0.61 -7.83
C PHE A 330 7.06 0.99 -8.58
N PHE A 331 6.44 2.09 -8.19
CA PHE A 331 5.22 2.59 -8.81
C PHE A 331 5.39 4.01 -9.29
N VAL A 332 4.65 4.40 -10.32
CA VAL A 332 4.59 5.80 -10.76
C VAL A 332 3.20 6.35 -10.55
N LEU A 333 3.18 7.54 -9.94
CA LEU A 333 2.01 8.31 -9.53
C LEU A 333 1.97 9.66 -10.25
N ASN A 334 0.90 10.42 -9.94
CA ASN A 334 0.66 11.82 -10.29
C ASN A 334 0.01 12.06 -11.66
N LEU A 335 -1.08 11.32 -11.86
CA LEU A 335 -2.17 11.71 -12.75
C LEU A 335 -2.94 12.90 -12.16
N PRO A 336 -3.73 13.65 -12.95
CA PRO A 336 -4.54 14.78 -12.48
C PRO A 336 -5.34 14.46 -11.21
N SER A 337 -5.55 15.46 -10.35
CA SER A 337 -6.10 15.32 -8.98
C SER A 337 -7.41 14.53 -8.89
N GLU A 338 -8.22 14.59 -9.94
CA GLU A 338 -9.50 13.89 -10.06
C GLU A 338 -9.34 12.37 -10.19
N LEU A 339 -8.14 11.90 -10.55
CA LEU A 339 -7.80 10.49 -10.73
C LEU A 339 -6.82 9.99 -9.65
N SER A 340 -6.13 10.89 -8.95
CA SER A 340 -5.06 10.51 -8.00
C SER A 340 -5.56 9.79 -6.73
N SER A 341 -6.86 9.83 -6.44
CA SER A 341 -7.46 9.15 -5.28
C SER A 341 -7.79 7.68 -5.51
N GLU A 342 -7.71 7.18 -6.75
CA GLU A 342 -8.03 5.79 -7.08
C GLU A 342 -6.77 4.92 -7.11
N LEU A 343 -6.84 3.72 -6.51
CA LEU A 343 -5.76 2.72 -6.60
C LEU A 343 -5.47 2.31 -8.05
N ALA A 344 -6.46 2.40 -8.94
CA ALA A 344 -6.31 2.13 -10.37
C ALA A 344 -5.37 3.13 -11.09
N SER A 345 -5.06 4.27 -10.45
CA SER A 345 -4.13 5.29 -10.96
C SER A 345 -2.67 5.08 -10.52
N ILE A 346 -2.38 3.97 -9.85
CA ILE A 346 -1.02 3.58 -9.44
C ILE A 346 -0.47 2.57 -10.44
N PHE A 347 0.56 2.97 -11.20
CA PHE A 347 1.12 2.10 -12.24
C PHE A 347 2.42 1.47 -11.78
N LEU A 348 2.45 0.14 -11.78
CA LEU A 348 3.65 -0.62 -11.48
C LEU A 348 4.71 -0.42 -12.58
N VAL A 349 5.96 -0.22 -12.16
CA VAL A 349 7.14 -0.11 -13.03
C VAL A 349 8.06 -1.32 -12.87
N ALA A 350 8.33 -1.74 -11.64
CA ALA A 350 9.20 -2.88 -11.40
C ALA A 350 8.85 -3.63 -10.10
N LEU A 351 9.07 -4.94 -10.12
CA LEU A 351 9.04 -5.83 -8.95
C LEU A 351 10.32 -6.63 -8.88
N ALA A 352 11.01 -6.57 -7.75
CA ALA A 352 12.19 -7.37 -7.47
C ALA A 352 12.05 -8.05 -6.09
N HIS A 353 12.79 -9.13 -5.86
CA HIS A 353 12.90 -9.67 -4.51
C HIS A 353 13.75 -8.72 -3.65
N ALA A 354 13.29 -8.33 -2.46
CA ALA A 354 13.95 -7.30 -1.65
C ALA A 354 15.40 -7.70 -1.28
N ASP A 355 15.63 -8.98 -0.97
CA ASP A 355 17.00 -9.46 -0.67
C ASP A 355 17.94 -9.42 -1.88
N ASP A 356 17.42 -9.58 -3.10
CA ASP A 356 18.24 -9.50 -4.30
C ASP A 356 18.72 -8.05 -4.53
N LEU A 357 17.96 -7.05 -4.08
CA LEU A 357 18.34 -5.63 -4.16
C LEU A 357 19.48 -5.24 -3.20
N LYS A 358 19.69 -6.00 -2.12
CA LYS A 358 20.80 -5.75 -1.18
C LYS A 358 22.17 -6.02 -1.81
N LYS A 359 22.21 -6.71 -2.95
CA LYS A 359 23.45 -7.00 -3.69
C LYS A 359 23.99 -5.73 -4.34
N LYS A 360 25.32 -5.62 -4.36
CA LYS A 360 26.02 -4.48 -4.96
C LYS A 360 25.64 -4.34 -6.43
N GLY A 361 25.12 -3.19 -6.83
CA GLY A 361 24.74 -2.91 -8.22
C GLY A 361 23.33 -3.38 -8.61
N ALA A 362 22.58 -4.05 -7.72
CA ALA A 362 21.27 -4.60 -8.07
C ALA A 362 20.21 -3.51 -8.25
N MET A 363 20.15 -2.51 -7.34
CA MET A 363 19.26 -1.36 -7.46
C MET A 363 19.49 -0.61 -8.78
N GLU A 364 20.75 -0.40 -9.14
CA GLU A 364 21.18 0.23 -10.40
C GLU A 364 20.66 -0.57 -11.61
N LYS A 365 20.77 -1.90 -11.58
CA LYS A 365 20.26 -2.80 -12.64
C LYS A 365 18.73 -2.78 -12.75
N VAL A 366 18.01 -2.69 -11.62
CA VAL A 366 16.54 -2.61 -11.60
C VAL A 366 16.03 -1.29 -12.16
N LEU A 367 16.69 -0.18 -11.82
CA LEU A 367 16.30 1.16 -12.29
C LEU A 367 16.80 1.49 -13.70
N ALA A 368 17.82 0.78 -14.21
CA ALA A 368 18.39 1.05 -15.54
C ALA A 368 17.36 1.06 -16.69
N PRO A 369 16.40 0.12 -16.80
CA PRO A 369 15.36 0.17 -17.83
C PRO A 369 14.50 1.44 -17.74
N LEU A 370 14.09 1.84 -16.52
CA LEU A 370 13.33 3.06 -16.28
C LEU A 370 14.14 4.30 -16.67
N ILE A 371 15.40 4.42 -16.24
CA ILE A 371 16.27 5.55 -16.57
C ILE A 371 16.47 5.66 -18.09
N HIS A 372 16.64 4.53 -18.78
CA HIS A 372 16.74 4.50 -20.24
C HIS A 372 15.47 5.02 -20.92
N GLU A 373 14.30 4.64 -20.43
CA GLU A 373 13.02 5.16 -20.92
C GLU A 373 12.84 6.65 -20.62
N LEU A 374 13.19 7.11 -19.41
CA LEU A 374 13.16 8.53 -19.02
C LEU A 374 14.06 9.39 -19.90
N LYS A 375 15.25 8.91 -20.28
CA LYS A 375 16.15 9.58 -21.22
C LYS A 375 15.50 9.79 -22.60
N LYS A 376 14.75 8.80 -23.10
CA LYS A 376 13.98 8.93 -24.36
C LYS A 376 12.80 9.89 -24.21
N LEU A 377 12.06 9.76 -23.11
CA LEU A 377 10.88 10.56 -22.81
C LEU A 377 11.21 12.06 -22.64
N ALA A 378 12.39 12.39 -22.10
CA ALA A 378 12.85 13.78 -21.98
C ALA A 378 13.18 14.45 -23.31
N VAL A 379 13.48 13.68 -24.37
CA VAL A 379 13.59 14.22 -25.75
C VAL A 379 12.20 14.47 -26.33
N GLY A 380 11.24 13.63 -25.94
CA GLY A 380 9.88 13.59 -26.45
C GLY A 380 9.69 12.45 -27.43
N ILE A 381 8.54 11.76 -27.32
CA ILE A 381 8.15 10.68 -28.23
C ILE A 381 6.87 11.09 -28.92
N ASP A 382 6.89 11.18 -30.25
CA ASP A 382 5.69 11.45 -31.02
C ASP A 382 4.75 10.25 -30.99
N VAL A 383 3.49 10.52 -30.65
CA VAL A 383 2.41 9.54 -30.59
C VAL A 383 1.21 10.05 -31.39
N GLU A 384 0.56 9.14 -32.12
CA GLU A 384 -0.59 9.45 -32.96
C GLU A 384 -1.78 8.59 -32.54
N PHE A 385 -2.91 9.23 -32.26
CA PHE A 385 -4.16 8.58 -31.90
C PHE A 385 -5.26 9.07 -32.84
N GLY A 386 -5.62 8.24 -33.83
CA GLY A 386 -6.54 8.64 -34.88
C GLY A 386 -5.95 9.76 -35.74
N LYS A 387 -6.52 10.98 -35.64
CA LYS A 387 -6.03 12.17 -36.36
C LYS A 387 -5.21 13.11 -35.46
N GLU A 388 -5.15 12.85 -34.17
CA GLU A 388 -4.49 13.70 -33.19
C GLU A 388 -3.03 13.28 -33.01
N LYS A 389 -2.10 14.25 -33.05
CA LYS A 389 -0.67 14.03 -32.83
C LYS A 389 -0.23 14.76 -31.58
N PHE A 390 0.47 14.04 -30.70
CA PHE A 390 0.99 14.58 -29.45
C PHE A 390 2.46 14.21 -29.30
N CYS A 391 3.22 15.04 -28.59
CA CYS A 391 4.59 14.73 -28.21
C CYS A 391 4.61 14.36 -26.72
N LEU A 392 4.79 13.07 -26.42
CA LEU A 392 4.82 12.53 -25.08
C LEU A 392 6.13 12.94 -24.39
N ARG A 393 6.03 13.80 -23.37
CA ARG A 393 7.17 14.32 -22.59
C ARG A 393 7.04 14.15 -21.07
N PRO A 394 6.90 12.92 -20.53
CA PRO A 394 6.92 12.69 -19.09
C PRO A 394 8.25 13.08 -18.48
N LEU A 395 8.21 13.57 -17.24
CA LEU A 395 9.39 13.90 -16.46
C LEU A 395 9.26 13.31 -15.06
N LEU A 396 10.28 12.59 -14.60
CA LEU A 396 10.39 12.18 -13.20
C LEU A 396 10.72 13.41 -12.34
N VAL A 397 9.78 13.82 -11.49
CA VAL A 397 9.91 15.05 -10.69
C VAL A 397 10.19 14.78 -9.22
N ILE A 398 9.68 13.67 -8.68
CA ILE A 398 9.78 13.34 -7.27
C ILE A 398 10.04 11.84 -7.11
N LEU A 399 10.89 11.52 -6.13
CA LEU A 399 10.96 10.21 -5.49
C LEU A 399 10.40 10.32 -4.07
N THR A 400 9.52 9.39 -3.70
CA THR A 400 9.01 9.21 -2.34
C THR A 400 9.06 7.74 -1.95
N ALA A 401 9.31 7.48 -0.68
CA ALA A 401 9.43 6.15 -0.11
C ALA A 401 9.41 6.31 1.41
N ASP A 402 9.18 5.21 2.14
CA ASP A 402 9.39 5.19 3.58
C ASP A 402 10.82 5.65 3.92
N THR A 403 11.05 6.05 5.17
CA THR A 403 12.34 6.65 5.52
C THR A 403 13.53 5.70 5.28
N LEU A 404 13.43 4.39 5.52
CA LEU A 404 14.56 3.47 5.30
C LEU A 404 14.81 3.21 3.81
N ALA A 405 13.75 2.92 3.07
CA ALA A 405 13.73 2.73 1.64
C ALA A 405 14.29 3.97 0.91
N ALA A 406 13.86 5.17 1.31
CA ALA A 406 14.34 6.44 0.78
C ALA A 406 15.85 6.61 0.98
N HIS A 407 16.40 6.27 2.16
CA HIS A 407 17.86 6.35 2.37
C HIS A 407 18.61 5.41 1.42
N ASP A 408 18.14 4.17 1.25
CA ASP A 408 18.87 3.19 0.44
C ASP A 408 18.85 3.52 -1.05
N ILE A 409 17.68 3.87 -1.61
CA ILE A 409 17.54 4.23 -3.03
C ILE A 409 18.26 5.54 -3.38
N LEU A 410 18.25 6.53 -2.47
CA LEU A 410 18.93 7.82 -2.67
C LEU A 410 20.44 7.74 -2.36
N GLY A 411 20.92 6.62 -1.83
CA GLY A 411 22.34 6.42 -1.54
C GLY A 411 22.83 7.14 -0.28
N PHE A 412 21.96 7.41 0.68
CA PHE A 412 22.33 7.95 2.00
C PHE A 412 22.56 6.84 3.03
N LEU A 413 23.27 7.16 4.11
CA LEU A 413 23.31 6.29 5.29
C LEU A 413 21.97 6.39 6.04
N GLY A 414 21.54 5.28 6.65
CA GLY A 414 20.24 5.23 7.32
C GLY A 414 20.10 6.16 8.54
N PRO A 415 18.90 6.18 9.17
CA PRO A 415 18.53 7.11 10.25
C PRO A 415 19.46 7.10 11.48
N GLY A 416 20.25 6.03 11.64
CA GLY A 416 21.24 5.90 12.71
C GLY A 416 22.48 6.80 12.57
N ALA A 417 22.73 7.37 11.39
CA ALA A 417 23.98 8.06 11.05
C ALA A 417 24.20 9.38 11.80
N LYS A 418 25.45 9.85 11.84
CA LYS A 418 25.83 11.18 12.33
C LYS A 418 25.09 12.28 11.55
N HIS A 419 25.09 12.17 10.22
CA HIS A 419 24.30 13.02 9.32
C HIS A 419 23.20 12.17 8.69
N PHE A 420 22.06 12.10 9.37
CA PHE A 420 20.93 11.25 8.98
C PHE A 420 19.95 11.96 8.04
N CYS A 421 19.93 13.30 8.03
CA CYS A 421 18.96 14.02 7.19
C CYS A 421 19.36 13.93 5.71
N ARG A 422 18.39 13.55 4.87
CA ARG A 422 18.53 13.50 3.40
C ARG A 422 18.46 14.89 2.74
N ARG A 423 18.03 15.91 3.49
CA ARG A 423 17.84 17.28 3.00
C ARG A 423 18.91 18.26 3.51
N CYS A 424 19.47 18.04 4.69
CA CYS A 424 20.45 18.94 5.29
C CYS A 424 21.61 18.18 5.98
N MET A 425 22.64 18.93 6.36
CA MET A 425 23.85 18.44 7.01
C MET A 425 23.78 18.52 8.54
N ILE A 426 22.58 18.55 9.14
CA ILE A 426 22.46 18.61 10.61
C ILE A 426 23.10 17.37 11.27
N PRO A 427 24.01 17.54 12.23
CA PRO A 427 24.52 16.43 13.02
C PRO A 427 23.47 15.93 14.02
N ARG A 428 23.36 14.62 14.20
CA ARG A 428 22.45 13.95 15.15
C ARG A 428 22.60 14.47 16.58
N GLY A 429 23.84 14.75 17.00
CA GLY A 429 24.13 15.30 18.33
C GLY A 429 23.62 16.72 18.54
N LEU A 430 23.40 17.50 17.47
CA LEU A 430 22.81 18.83 17.53
C LEU A 430 21.28 18.74 17.53
N ALA A 431 20.71 17.91 16.65
CA ALA A 431 19.26 17.67 16.57
C ALA A 431 18.66 17.19 17.90
N ARG A 432 19.36 16.33 18.65
CA ARG A 432 18.92 15.88 19.98
C ARG A 432 18.99 16.97 21.06
N ARG A 433 19.83 17.99 20.90
CA ARG A 433 19.97 19.06 21.91
C ARG A 433 18.85 20.07 21.80
N THR A 434 18.33 20.32 20.60
CA THR A 434 17.13 21.15 20.40
C THR A 434 15.91 20.59 21.10
N GLU A 435 15.73 19.27 21.12
CA GLU A 435 14.62 18.61 21.83
C GLU A 435 14.73 18.73 23.37
N ASN A 436 15.97 18.73 23.91
CA ASN A 436 16.19 18.70 25.36
C ASN A 436 16.17 20.07 26.05
N VAL A 437 16.16 21.17 25.30
CA VAL A 437 16.09 22.53 25.88
C VAL A 437 14.67 22.87 26.37
N GLU A 438 13.64 22.18 25.85
CA GLU A 438 12.25 22.37 26.30
C GLU A 438 11.91 21.60 27.60
N GLY A 439 12.77 20.66 28.02
CA GLY A 439 12.53 19.80 29.19
C GLY A 439 13.19 20.25 30.51
N ARG A 440 13.98 21.33 30.53
CA ARG A 440 14.55 21.87 31.78
C ARG A 440 13.73 23.04 32.27
N GLN A 441 13.02 22.85 33.39
CA GLN A 441 12.67 23.98 34.24
C GLN A 441 13.97 24.73 34.61
N PRO A 442 13.96 26.08 34.61
CA PRO A 442 15.10 26.84 35.11
C PRO A 442 15.23 26.52 36.61
N THR A 443 16.26 25.78 36.98
CA THR A 443 16.75 25.80 38.34
C THR A 443 17.65 27.03 38.45
N ASP A 444 17.27 27.96 39.30
CA ASP A 444 18.09 29.10 39.69
C ASP A 444 19.44 28.61 40.24
N SER A 445 20.47 28.69 39.41
CA SER A 445 21.84 28.81 39.88
C SER A 445 22.65 29.52 38.80
N GLU A 446 22.89 30.81 39.05
CA GLU A 446 23.93 31.58 38.40
C GLU A 446 25.25 30.81 38.47
N ASP A 447 25.91 30.61 37.33
CA ASP A 447 27.36 30.51 37.35
C ASP A 447 27.94 31.24 36.14
N SER A 448 28.61 32.33 36.46
CA SER A 448 29.24 33.27 35.55
C SER A 448 30.66 32.79 35.20
N SER A 449 30.88 32.30 33.99
CA SER A 449 32.20 32.36 33.34
C SER A 449 32.14 32.05 31.83
N HIS A 450 32.33 33.11 31.04
CA HIS A 450 32.84 33.33 29.66
C HIS A 450 33.42 32.16 28.80
N PRO A 451 33.71 32.35 27.46
CA PRO A 451 33.52 33.54 26.63
C PRO A 451 32.83 33.34 25.25
N SER A 452 32.36 34.48 24.75
CA SER A 452 31.89 34.83 23.42
C SER A 452 32.80 34.41 22.26
N LEU A 453 32.21 33.92 21.16
CA LEU A 453 32.74 34.06 19.80
C LEU A 453 31.55 34.11 18.81
N LEU A 454 31.07 35.33 18.58
CA LEU A 454 30.16 35.69 17.49
C LEU A 454 31.00 36.29 16.36
N VAL A 455 30.88 35.73 15.15
CA VAL A 455 31.12 36.48 13.92
C VAL A 455 29.92 36.22 13.01
N ALA A 456 29.11 37.25 12.81
CA ALA A 456 28.00 37.29 11.85
C ALA A 456 28.54 37.61 10.44
N PRO A 457 27.73 37.33 9.39
CA PRO A 457 27.49 38.38 8.41
C PRO A 457 25.99 38.66 8.16
N THR A 458 25.62 39.90 8.47
CA THR A 458 24.71 40.84 7.79
C THR A 458 23.67 40.36 6.74
N ALA A 459 22.42 40.31 7.21
CA ALA A 459 21.12 40.85 6.71
C ALA A 459 20.92 41.30 5.24
N VAL A 460 19.72 40.97 4.67
CA VAL A 460 18.66 41.94 4.23
C VAL A 460 17.26 41.23 4.16
N PRO A 461 16.08 41.91 4.00
CA PRO A 461 15.01 41.91 4.99
C PRO A 461 13.66 41.35 4.49
N TYR A 462 12.78 40.92 5.40
CA TYR A 462 11.34 40.84 5.10
C TYR A 462 10.54 41.39 6.28
N ALA A 463 9.66 42.35 5.97
CA ALA A 463 8.78 43.01 6.90
C ALA A 463 7.39 42.35 6.91
N ASP A 464 6.87 42.22 8.13
CA ASP A 464 5.47 42.28 8.58
C ASP A 464 4.46 41.22 8.08
N HIS A 465 4.12 40.28 8.97
CA HIS A 465 2.83 40.26 9.67
C HIS A 465 2.82 39.18 10.77
N GLY A 466 2.71 39.63 12.02
CA GLY A 466 2.14 38.89 13.16
C GLY A 466 2.43 37.38 13.30
N SER A 467 3.68 36.95 13.26
CA SER A 467 4.08 35.57 13.58
C SER A 467 4.63 35.48 15.00
N VAL A 468 4.12 34.51 15.76
CA VAL A 468 4.68 34.10 17.06
C VAL A 468 6.18 33.84 16.86
N PRO A 469 7.07 34.42 17.68
CA PRO A 469 8.50 34.22 17.50
C PRO A 469 8.84 32.77 17.82
N VAL A 470 9.17 31.98 16.79
CA VAL A 470 9.78 30.66 16.94
C VAL A 470 11.15 30.89 17.58
N ARG A 471 11.22 30.79 18.91
CA ARG A 471 12.44 30.99 19.69
C ARG A 471 13.33 29.74 19.60
N ASN A 472 14.14 29.69 18.54
CA ASN A 472 15.46 29.04 18.36
C ASN A 472 15.60 28.45 16.93
N ALA A 473 15.64 29.34 15.94
CA ALA A 473 15.97 29.00 14.54
C ALA A 473 17.46 28.65 14.30
N ASN A 474 18.29 28.55 15.35
CA ASN A 474 19.76 28.45 15.24
C ASN A 474 20.31 27.01 15.11
N ALA A 475 19.47 26.02 14.84
CA ALA A 475 19.89 24.62 14.70
C ALA A 475 19.42 23.98 13.39
N ILE A 476 19.17 24.76 12.35
CA ILE A 476 18.88 24.22 11.02
C ILE A 476 20.22 23.90 10.36
N GLY A 477 20.49 22.61 10.12
CA GLY A 477 21.68 22.22 9.36
C GLY A 477 21.63 22.81 7.94
N GLU A 478 22.79 23.15 7.39
CA GLU A 478 22.88 23.65 6.01
C GLU A 478 22.26 22.64 5.02
N LEU A 479 21.45 23.14 4.09
CA LEU A 479 20.82 22.30 3.07
C LEU A 479 21.88 21.65 2.17
N ARG A 480 21.66 20.39 1.82
CA ARG A 480 22.50 19.69 0.84
C ARG A 480 22.26 20.32 -0.53
N THR A 481 23.34 20.61 -1.26
CA THR A 481 23.29 21.04 -2.66
C THR A 481 23.73 19.90 -3.57
N CYS A 482 23.26 19.89 -4.82
CA CYS A 482 23.66 18.91 -5.83
C CYS A 482 25.19 18.86 -6.01
N GLU A 483 25.84 20.01 -6.11
CA GLU A 483 27.30 20.13 -6.31
C GLU A 483 28.09 19.54 -5.13
N GLU A 484 27.69 19.89 -3.91
CA GLU A 484 28.36 19.42 -2.70
C GLU A 484 28.11 17.92 -2.48
N HIS A 485 26.89 17.45 -2.71
CA HIS A 485 26.57 16.03 -2.64
C HIS A 485 27.41 15.22 -3.65
N GLN A 486 27.53 15.68 -4.89
CA GLN A 486 28.37 15.02 -5.90
C GLN A 486 29.84 14.95 -5.47
N ARG A 487 30.38 16.07 -4.95
CA ARG A 487 31.75 16.11 -4.40
C ARG A 487 31.92 15.10 -3.25
N GLN A 488 30.93 15.01 -2.36
CA GLN A 488 30.94 14.05 -1.26
C GLN A 488 30.92 12.60 -1.76
N VAL A 489 30.12 12.28 -2.77
CA VAL A 489 30.07 10.95 -3.42
C VAL A 489 31.43 10.56 -4.00
N GLU A 490 32.10 11.49 -4.68
CA GLU A 490 33.44 11.26 -5.25
C GLU A 490 34.49 11.01 -4.16
N LEU A 491 34.45 11.80 -3.09
CA LEU A 491 35.34 11.67 -1.95
C LEU A 491 35.17 10.33 -1.22
N ILE A 492 33.94 9.89 -0.95
CA ILE A 492 33.70 8.60 -0.28
C ILE A 492 34.07 7.41 -1.19
N THR A 493 33.93 7.56 -2.50
CA THR A 493 34.32 6.53 -3.47
C THR A 493 35.84 6.34 -3.46
N ALA A 494 36.59 7.43 -3.37
CA ALA A 494 38.05 7.39 -3.23
C ALA A 494 38.51 7.00 -1.81
N ARG A 495 37.74 7.37 -0.77
CA ARG A 495 38.08 7.20 0.65
C ARG A 495 36.85 6.72 1.46
N PRO A 496 36.59 5.39 1.49
CA PRO A 496 35.41 4.84 2.17
C PRO A 496 35.33 5.11 3.68
N ASN A 497 36.43 5.49 4.34
CA ASN A 497 36.42 5.87 5.74
C ASN A 497 35.66 7.19 6.02
N LEU A 498 35.31 7.97 4.99
CA LEU A 498 34.57 9.22 5.12
C LEU A 498 33.04 9.05 5.05
N LEU A 499 32.52 7.83 4.90
CA LEU A 499 31.08 7.55 4.80
C LEU A 499 30.28 8.21 5.94
N SER A 500 30.75 8.06 7.18
CA SER A 500 30.08 8.59 8.38
C SER A 500 30.17 10.11 8.53
N GLU A 501 31.13 10.77 7.85
CA GLU A 501 31.31 12.22 7.92
C GLU A 501 30.26 12.98 7.11
N PHE A 502 29.76 12.39 6.02
CA PHE A 502 28.81 13.06 5.14
C PHE A 502 27.40 12.49 5.21
N GLY A 503 27.23 11.27 5.77
CA GLY A 503 25.94 10.60 5.75
C GLY A 503 25.56 10.06 4.36
N VAL A 504 26.52 9.98 3.44
CA VAL A 504 26.34 9.50 2.06
C VAL A 504 27.00 8.14 1.92
N LYS A 505 26.32 7.19 1.30
CA LYS A 505 26.73 5.79 1.10
C LYS A 505 27.24 5.55 -0.32
N LYS A 506 26.54 6.07 -1.33
CA LYS A 506 26.83 5.89 -2.76
C LYS A 506 26.09 6.95 -3.58
N SER A 507 26.38 7.01 -4.88
CA SER A 507 25.57 7.82 -5.82
C SER A 507 24.15 7.27 -5.92
N CYS A 508 23.16 8.15 -6.05
CA CYS A 508 21.80 7.76 -6.39
C CYS A 508 21.73 7.35 -7.87
N PRO A 509 21.18 6.17 -8.21
CA PRO A 509 21.05 5.76 -9.62
C PRO A 509 20.15 6.70 -10.44
N LEU A 510 19.14 7.30 -9.81
CA LEU A 510 18.18 8.19 -10.48
C LEU A 510 18.78 9.54 -10.90
N ASN A 511 19.96 9.93 -10.38
CA ASN A 511 20.65 11.14 -10.85
C ASN A 511 21.07 11.04 -12.33
N GLU A 512 21.04 9.85 -12.93
CA GLU A 512 21.21 9.70 -14.38
C GLU A 512 19.95 10.06 -15.19
N ALA A 513 18.78 10.17 -14.55
CA ALA A 513 17.57 10.58 -15.22
C ALA A 513 17.61 12.09 -15.53
N PRO A 514 17.14 12.53 -16.70
CA PRO A 514 17.18 13.95 -17.07
C PRO A 514 16.43 14.83 -16.07
N TYR A 515 17.07 15.91 -15.63
CA TYR A 515 16.54 16.90 -14.68
C TYR A 515 16.16 16.37 -13.28
N PHE A 516 16.61 15.16 -12.91
CA PHE A 516 16.43 14.63 -11.57
C PHE A 516 17.67 14.85 -10.71
N ASP A 517 17.48 15.28 -9.46
CA ASP A 517 18.55 15.36 -8.47
C ASP A 517 18.06 14.87 -7.11
N CYS A 518 18.77 13.91 -6.51
CA CYS A 518 18.37 13.28 -5.25
C CYS A 518 18.25 14.25 -4.05
N THR A 519 19.00 15.36 -4.07
CA THR A 519 19.01 16.34 -2.96
C THR A 519 17.81 17.27 -2.98
N SER A 520 17.22 17.49 -4.16
CA SER A 520 16.10 18.40 -4.38
C SER A 520 14.79 17.67 -4.70
N SER A 521 14.85 16.59 -5.46
CA SER A 521 13.74 15.81 -6.04
C SER A 521 13.30 14.61 -5.17
N SER A 522 13.69 14.57 -3.91
CA SER A 522 13.13 13.66 -2.91
C SER A 522 12.08 14.37 -2.04
N VAL A 523 11.10 13.65 -1.52
CA VAL A 523 10.21 14.18 -0.46
C VAL A 523 10.11 13.18 0.69
N PHE A 524 9.61 13.65 1.83
CA PHE A 524 9.26 12.78 2.95
C PHE A 524 7.89 12.17 2.69
N ASP A 525 7.70 10.94 3.14
CA ASP A 525 6.42 10.27 3.04
C ASP A 525 5.54 10.77 4.17
N ALA A 526 4.51 11.56 3.84
CA ALA A 526 3.63 12.13 4.85
C ALA A 526 2.90 11.05 5.66
N PHE A 527 2.59 9.89 5.09
CA PHE A 527 1.94 8.82 5.83
C PHE A 527 2.89 8.27 6.91
N HIS A 528 4.08 7.82 6.52
CA HIS A 528 5.03 7.20 7.44
C HIS A 528 5.72 8.22 8.37
N ASP A 529 6.19 9.35 7.84
CA ASP A 529 6.98 10.32 8.60
C ASP A 529 6.08 11.24 9.47
N VAL A 530 4.85 11.56 9.03
CA VAL A 530 3.93 12.43 9.77
C VAL A 530 2.88 11.62 10.53
N LEU A 531 2.05 10.83 9.85
CA LEU A 531 0.89 10.16 10.48
C LEU A 531 1.28 8.97 11.37
N GLU A 532 2.32 8.22 11.02
CA GLU A 532 2.85 7.13 11.85
C GLU A 532 4.09 7.52 12.68
N GLY A 533 4.64 8.69 12.36
CA GLY A 533 5.86 9.24 12.92
C GLY A 533 5.58 10.32 13.96
N VAL A 534 5.70 11.58 13.55
CA VAL A 534 5.71 12.74 14.47
C VAL A 534 4.35 12.99 15.14
N VAL A 535 3.24 12.92 14.40
CA VAL A 535 1.90 13.27 14.93
C VAL A 535 1.50 12.40 16.13
N PRO A 536 1.61 11.06 16.10
CA PRO A 536 1.33 10.24 17.27
C PRO A 536 2.11 10.65 18.53
N LEU A 537 3.36 11.10 18.37
CA LEU A 537 4.21 11.52 19.48
C LEU A 537 3.72 12.86 20.06
N ASP A 538 3.49 13.85 19.20
CA ASP A 538 3.02 15.17 19.62
C ASP A 538 1.64 15.09 20.28
N ILE A 539 0.70 14.37 19.65
CA ILE A 539 -0.65 14.16 20.19
C ILE A 539 -0.59 13.47 21.55
N LYS A 540 0.26 12.43 21.71
CA LYS A 540 0.46 11.77 22.99
C LYS A 540 0.97 12.74 24.06
N LEU A 541 1.97 13.55 23.74
CA LEU A 541 2.56 14.51 24.69
C LEU A 541 1.55 15.57 25.12
N VAL A 542 0.77 16.10 24.17
CA VAL A 542 -0.28 17.09 24.46
C VAL A 542 -1.40 16.49 25.31
N ILE A 543 -1.91 15.31 24.95
CA ILE A 543 -2.95 14.62 25.75
C ILE A 543 -2.43 14.32 27.16
N ARG A 544 -1.18 13.84 27.29
CA ARG A 544 -0.54 13.62 28.57
C ARG A 544 -0.49 14.90 29.40
N HIS A 545 -0.13 16.03 28.79
CA HIS A 545 -0.07 17.32 29.47
C HIS A 545 -1.44 17.74 30.00
N PHE A 546 -2.48 17.70 29.16
CA PHE A 546 -3.84 18.07 29.56
C PHE A 546 -4.40 17.18 30.67
N ILE A 547 -4.13 15.87 30.64
CA ILE A 547 -4.67 14.93 31.63
C ILE A 547 -3.88 14.96 32.94
N PHE A 548 -2.54 14.89 32.89
CA PHE A 548 -1.72 14.64 34.09
C PHE A 548 -1.03 15.88 34.65
N VAL A 549 -0.92 16.95 33.87
CA VAL A 549 -0.28 18.21 34.31
C VAL A 549 -1.34 19.26 34.61
N GLU A 550 -2.20 19.57 33.63
CA GLU A 550 -3.26 20.57 33.79
C GLU A 550 -4.53 20.01 34.44
N ASN A 551 -4.69 18.68 34.48
CA ASN A 551 -5.85 17.98 35.06
C ASN A 551 -7.20 18.44 34.49
N LEU A 552 -7.27 18.69 33.18
CA LEU A 552 -8.46 19.23 32.50
C LEU A 552 -9.57 18.19 32.31
N PHE A 553 -9.20 16.94 32.01
CA PHE A 553 -10.10 15.82 31.79
C PHE A 553 -9.38 14.50 32.06
N THR A 554 -10.11 13.38 32.11
CA THR A 554 -9.53 12.06 32.36
C THR A 554 -9.38 11.22 31.08
N VAL A 555 -8.55 10.17 31.15
CA VAL A 555 -8.45 9.17 30.07
C VAL A 555 -9.81 8.55 29.74
N LYS A 556 -10.66 8.37 30.74
CA LYS A 556 -12.02 7.83 30.57
C LYS A 556 -12.90 8.80 29.77
N ASP A 557 -12.80 10.10 30.05
CA ASP A 557 -13.55 11.13 29.33
C ASP A 557 -13.10 11.18 27.86
N LEU A 558 -11.79 11.14 27.60
CA LEU A 558 -11.24 11.09 26.25
C LEU A 558 -11.76 9.90 25.45
N ASN A 559 -11.62 8.67 25.99
CA ASN A 559 -12.11 7.48 25.32
C ASN A 559 -13.63 7.53 25.09
N HIS A 560 -14.39 8.04 26.06
CA HIS A 560 -15.83 8.19 25.91
C HIS A 560 -16.18 9.15 24.77
N ARG A 561 -15.46 10.28 24.65
CA ARG A 561 -15.66 11.23 23.56
C ARG A 561 -15.27 10.65 22.21
N ILE A 562 -14.12 9.98 22.11
CA ILE A 562 -13.70 9.30 20.89
C ILE A 562 -14.77 8.29 20.43
N ALA A 563 -15.31 7.49 21.35
CA ALA A 563 -16.30 6.46 21.03
C ALA A 563 -17.68 7.03 20.68
N SER A 564 -18.05 8.19 21.23
CA SER A 564 -19.39 8.80 21.05
C SER A 564 -19.45 9.87 19.96
N PHE A 565 -18.31 10.31 19.43
CA PHE A 565 -18.24 11.33 18.41
C PHE A 565 -18.84 10.84 17.09
N SER A 566 -19.66 11.69 16.48
CA SER A 566 -20.29 11.40 15.18
C SER A 566 -19.32 11.71 14.05
N TYR A 567 -18.45 10.76 13.71
CA TYR A 567 -17.57 10.85 12.55
C TYR A 567 -18.40 10.90 11.25
N GLY A 568 -17.99 11.76 10.31
CA GLY A 568 -18.66 11.86 9.02
C GLY A 568 -18.46 10.60 8.17
N ILE A 569 -19.26 10.45 7.11
CA ILE A 569 -19.15 9.32 6.16
C ILE A 569 -17.71 9.09 5.66
N PRO A 570 -16.90 10.12 5.33
CA PRO A 570 -15.53 9.89 4.87
C PRO A 570 -14.60 9.27 5.93
N ASP A 571 -14.90 9.51 7.21
CA ASP A 571 -14.06 9.12 8.33
C ASP A 571 -14.59 7.87 9.05
N SER A 572 -15.84 7.46 8.78
CA SER A 572 -16.54 6.40 9.52
C SER A 572 -15.85 5.03 9.48
N LYS A 573 -15.07 4.75 8.42
CA LYS A 573 -14.27 3.53 8.27
C LYS A 573 -12.95 3.60 9.03
N ASN A 574 -12.45 4.80 9.34
CA ASN A 574 -11.15 5.08 9.94
C ASN A 574 -11.28 5.78 11.31
N ASN A 575 -12.34 5.48 12.07
CA ASN A 575 -12.57 6.10 13.37
C ASN A 575 -11.40 5.79 14.32
N PRO A 576 -10.93 6.76 15.11
CA PRO A 576 -9.93 6.51 16.12
C PRO A 576 -10.42 5.47 17.13
N SER A 577 -9.54 4.55 17.50
CA SER A 577 -9.83 3.55 18.51
C SER A 577 -9.90 4.21 19.90
N ALA A 578 -10.98 3.99 20.65
CA ALA A 578 -11.12 4.49 22.03
C ALA A 578 -10.38 3.58 23.04
N ASN A 579 -9.07 3.41 22.84
CA ASN A 579 -8.23 2.44 23.55
C ASN A 579 -7.11 3.11 24.40
N PHE A 580 -7.22 4.41 24.68
CA PHE A 580 -6.19 5.14 25.42
C PHE A 580 -6.13 4.63 26.86
N THR A 581 -4.91 4.46 27.39
CA THR A 581 -4.67 4.09 28.78
C THR A 581 -3.69 5.05 29.44
N ALA A 582 -3.76 5.16 30.77
CA ALA A 582 -2.80 5.97 31.51
C ALA A 582 -1.36 5.49 31.30
N ASP A 583 -1.15 4.17 31.24
CA ASP A 583 0.16 3.57 30.97
C ASP A 583 0.67 3.95 29.57
N MET A 584 -0.17 3.86 28.54
CA MET A 584 0.19 4.26 27.17
C MET A 584 0.63 5.73 27.10
N LEU A 585 -0.05 6.62 27.82
CA LEU A 585 0.25 8.05 27.84
C LEU A 585 1.45 8.41 28.73
N THR A 586 1.84 7.54 29.66
CA THR A 586 2.92 7.81 30.62
C THR A 586 4.23 7.11 30.30
N GLN A 587 4.20 5.99 29.58
CA GLN A 587 5.38 5.27 29.15
C GLN A 587 6.21 6.10 28.16
N SER A 588 7.51 6.20 28.42
CA SER A 588 8.46 6.82 27.48
C SER A 588 8.58 5.98 26.21
N GLY A 589 8.44 6.61 25.04
CA GLY A 589 8.68 5.97 23.74
C GLY A 589 7.58 5.06 23.18
N GLY A 590 6.52 4.75 23.94
CA GLY A 590 5.37 4.00 23.42
C GLY A 590 4.55 4.82 22.40
N LYS A 591 4.17 4.23 21.26
CA LYS A 591 3.26 4.86 20.29
C LYS A 591 1.80 4.78 20.77
N LEU A 592 0.96 5.69 20.26
CA LEU A 592 -0.48 5.52 20.36
C LEU A 592 -0.89 4.31 19.50
N LYS A 593 -1.74 3.43 20.03
CA LYS A 593 -2.24 2.26 19.30
C LYS A 593 -3.34 2.66 18.32
N GLN A 594 -2.94 3.32 17.24
CA GLN A 594 -3.78 3.82 16.15
C GLN A 594 -3.04 3.57 14.84
N THR A 595 -3.76 3.20 13.78
CA THR A 595 -3.19 3.16 12.41
C THR A 595 -2.94 4.59 11.89
N GLY A 596 -2.15 4.74 10.83
CA GLY A 596 -1.91 6.07 10.22
C GLY A 596 -3.20 6.78 9.81
N SER A 597 -4.16 6.05 9.22
CA SER A 597 -5.49 6.58 8.84
C SER A 597 -6.33 7.00 10.05
N GLN A 598 -6.32 6.21 11.13
CA GLN A 598 -6.97 6.57 12.38
C GLN A 598 -6.33 7.80 13.02
N MET A 599 -5.01 7.95 12.90
CA MET A 599 -4.31 9.12 13.41
C MET A 599 -4.62 10.39 12.64
N TRP A 600 -4.74 10.30 11.31
CA TRP A 600 -5.24 11.40 10.49
C TRP A 600 -6.66 11.84 10.89
N CYS A 601 -7.54 10.87 11.18
CA CYS A 601 -8.88 11.16 11.68
C CYS A 601 -8.84 11.79 13.07
N LEU A 602 -8.04 11.23 13.99
CA LEU A 602 -7.91 11.72 15.36
C LEU A 602 -7.37 13.15 15.38
N MET A 603 -6.29 13.43 14.66
CA MET A 603 -5.66 14.75 14.63
C MET A 603 -6.66 15.85 14.24
N ARG A 604 -7.48 15.60 13.20
CA ARG A 604 -8.49 16.57 12.72
C ARG A 604 -9.71 16.67 13.64
N SER A 605 -10.09 15.59 14.31
CA SER A 605 -11.24 15.56 15.22
C SER A 605 -10.92 16.00 16.64
N LEU A 606 -9.66 15.89 17.08
CA LEU A 606 -9.23 16.13 18.45
C LEU A 606 -9.60 17.54 18.98
N PRO A 607 -9.43 18.64 18.22
CA PRO A 607 -9.87 19.96 18.67
C PRO A 607 -11.37 20.01 19.02
N PHE A 608 -12.21 19.27 18.29
CA PHE A 608 -13.64 19.18 18.56
C PHE A 608 -13.96 18.23 19.72
N LEU A 609 -13.12 17.20 19.92
CA LEU A 609 -13.27 16.24 21.00
C LEU A 609 -12.95 16.85 22.36
N ILE A 610 -11.94 17.72 22.48
CA ILE A 610 -11.48 18.21 23.79
C ILE A 610 -11.50 19.74 23.93
N GLY A 611 -11.93 20.47 22.90
CA GLY A 611 -11.82 21.93 22.85
C GLY A 611 -12.55 22.68 23.97
N ASP A 612 -13.66 22.14 24.48
CA ASP A 612 -14.40 22.71 25.61
C ASP A 612 -13.76 22.46 26.98
N TYR A 613 -12.84 21.49 27.09
CA TYR A 613 -12.02 21.30 28.29
C TYR A 613 -10.79 22.21 28.32
N VAL A 614 -10.35 22.71 27.16
CA VAL A 614 -9.06 23.40 27.03
C VAL A 614 -9.26 24.91 27.04
N PRO A 615 -8.55 25.67 27.91
CA PRO A 615 -8.64 27.12 27.93
C PRO A 615 -8.26 27.78 26.60
N GLU A 616 -8.95 28.87 26.28
CA GLU A 616 -8.67 29.67 25.10
C GLU A 616 -7.21 30.18 25.10
N GLY A 617 -6.55 30.11 23.96
CA GLY A 617 -5.14 30.53 23.82
C GLY A 617 -4.12 29.49 24.29
N SER A 618 -4.54 28.27 24.66
CA SER A 618 -3.61 27.18 25.00
C SER A 618 -2.56 26.96 23.88
N PRO A 619 -1.26 27.05 24.18
CA PRO A 619 -0.21 26.84 23.19
C PRO A 619 -0.20 25.39 22.68
N HIS A 620 -0.57 24.42 23.52
CA HIS A 620 -0.68 23.01 23.17
C HIS A 620 -1.86 22.74 22.21
N MET A 621 -3.00 23.40 22.41
CA MET A 621 -4.12 23.33 21.46
C MET A 621 -3.76 24.01 20.13
N LYS A 622 -3.05 25.14 20.19
CA LYS A 622 -2.56 25.82 18.99
C LYS A 622 -1.60 24.94 18.18
N LEU A 623 -0.76 24.14 18.85
CA LEU A 623 0.09 23.14 18.20
C LEU A 623 -0.78 22.13 17.43
N ILE A 624 -1.78 21.51 18.08
CA ILE A 624 -2.69 20.55 17.41
C ILE A 624 -3.37 21.16 16.19
N ILE A 625 -3.83 22.41 16.27
CA ILE A 625 -4.51 23.10 15.15
C ILE A 625 -3.54 23.45 14.01
N THR A 626 -2.24 23.53 14.29
CA THR A 626 -1.20 23.85 13.29
C THR A 626 -0.66 22.60 12.58
N LEU A 627 -0.72 21.44 13.23
CA LEU A 627 -0.46 20.13 12.64
C LEU A 627 -1.52 19.80 11.57
#